data_AF-A0A9D7EZW2-F1
#
_entry.id   AF-A0A9D7EZW2-F1
#
_cell.length_a   1.000
_cell.length_b   1.000
_cell.length_c   1.000
_cell.angle_alpha   90.00
_cell.angle_beta   90.00
_cell.angle_gamma   90.00
#
_symmetry.space_group_name_H-M   'P 1'
#
loop_
_entity.id
_entity.type
_entity.pdbx_description
1 polymer ?
#
loop_
_entity_poly.entity_id
_entity_poly.type
_entity_poly.pdbx_seq_one_letter_code
_entity_poly.pdbx_strand_id
1 'polypeptide(L)'
;MNGTSTSGFRNVLHFCLLLAAILLFPLTLPSQTVLINPAAEGGFELGDGSFGANGWSFDNGTVTNKWFTGTLPPGFTNRSAYVSNDGGVSWAYTIDNISVVRFWRDVTFPAGETNITGSFNWQALGEASSWDALMISLAPTSYTPVASATTSPGTGPLAAPAVTLVQLWNVGSVQSFSSPIPVSLIGNCTAPVTLRVIFTWKNDGSLGTSPPAAIDNISLTSAIPTPPSPLPTAGPFTIDNTSPTAGTNFNNFTDAINWLNGATNCLATPIVFNVVAGQLFNEDPRRSPLPATL
;
A
#
# COMPACT_ATOMS: atom_id res chain seq x y z
N MET A 1 18.25 -69.10 -14.50
CA MET A 1 19.15 -68.02 -14.03
C MET A 1 18.53 -66.69 -14.44
N ASN A 2 18.46 -65.79 -13.48
CA ASN A 2 17.60 -64.60 -13.41
C ASN A 2 17.75 -63.63 -14.59
N GLY A 3 16.62 -63.27 -15.21
CA GLY A 3 16.51 -62.05 -16.01
C GLY A 3 16.46 -60.83 -15.08
N THR A 4 17.54 -60.09 -15.01
CA THR A 4 17.63 -58.84 -14.23
C THR A 4 16.92 -57.70 -14.96
N SER A 5 15.87 -57.19 -14.32
CA SER A 5 15.06 -56.05 -14.76
C SER A 5 15.88 -54.76 -14.82
N THR A 6 16.09 -54.23 -16.04
CA THR A 6 16.79 -52.95 -16.29
C THR A 6 15.87 -51.73 -16.26
N SER A 7 14.56 -51.91 -16.03
CA SER A 7 13.57 -50.81 -16.05
C SER A 7 13.62 -49.92 -14.80
N GLY A 8 13.98 -50.47 -13.64
CA GLY A 8 14.05 -49.72 -12.37
C GLY A 8 15.14 -48.64 -12.36
N PHE A 9 16.32 -48.94 -12.93
CA PHE A 9 17.46 -48.02 -12.96
C PHE A 9 17.23 -46.80 -13.88
N ARG A 10 16.51 -46.98 -14.99
CA ARG A 10 16.17 -45.88 -15.90
C ARG A 10 15.23 -44.87 -15.23
N ASN A 11 14.28 -45.33 -14.43
CA ASN A 11 13.32 -44.45 -13.76
C ASN A 11 13.96 -43.64 -12.62
N VAL A 12 14.91 -44.23 -11.88
CA VAL A 12 15.67 -43.53 -10.83
C VAL A 12 16.57 -42.45 -11.44
N LEU A 13 17.25 -42.73 -12.55
CA LEU A 13 18.13 -41.76 -13.20
C LEU A 13 17.37 -40.56 -13.80
N HIS A 14 16.18 -40.79 -14.39
CA HIS A 14 15.31 -39.71 -14.88
C HIS A 14 14.75 -38.87 -13.73
N PHE A 15 14.40 -39.50 -12.61
CA PHE A 15 13.93 -38.79 -11.41
C PHE A 15 15.04 -37.93 -10.79
N CYS A 16 16.27 -38.44 -10.71
CA CYS A 16 17.44 -37.68 -10.25
C CYS A 16 17.79 -36.51 -11.18
N LEU A 17 17.67 -36.68 -12.50
CA LEU A 17 17.90 -35.60 -13.47
C LEU A 17 16.82 -34.50 -13.40
N LEU A 18 15.55 -34.85 -13.16
CA LEU A 18 14.46 -33.90 -12.90
C LEU A 18 14.67 -33.11 -11.60
N LEU A 19 15.12 -33.79 -10.52
CA LEU A 19 15.42 -33.14 -9.25
C LEU A 19 16.65 -32.20 -9.36
N ALA A 20 17.67 -32.60 -10.12
CA ALA A 20 18.83 -31.78 -10.40
C ALA A 20 18.49 -30.57 -11.28
N ALA A 21 17.57 -30.72 -12.25
CA ALA A 21 17.09 -29.61 -13.08
C ALA A 21 16.34 -28.56 -12.24
N ILE A 22 15.57 -28.96 -11.22
CA ILE A 22 14.89 -28.03 -10.30
C ILE A 22 15.89 -27.29 -9.40
N LEU A 23 17.01 -27.92 -9.04
CA LEU A 23 18.09 -27.30 -8.24
C LEU A 23 19.02 -26.39 -9.07
N LEU A 24 18.99 -26.48 -10.39
CA LEU A 24 19.83 -25.70 -11.32
C LEU A 24 19.14 -24.41 -11.83
N PHE A 25 17.84 -24.23 -11.56
CA PHE A 25 17.14 -22.96 -11.78
C PHE A 25 17.04 -22.20 -10.45
N PRO A 26 17.80 -21.11 -10.24
CA PRO A 26 17.51 -20.22 -9.13
C PRO A 26 16.12 -19.61 -9.36
N LEU A 27 15.11 -20.06 -8.61
CA LEU A 27 13.88 -19.29 -8.46
C LEU A 27 14.23 -18.00 -7.72
N THR A 28 14.45 -16.93 -8.47
CA THR A 28 14.52 -15.58 -7.91
C THR A 28 13.09 -15.10 -7.68
N LEU A 29 12.48 -15.49 -6.57
CA LEU A 29 11.31 -14.76 -6.08
C LEU A 29 11.82 -13.39 -5.59
N PRO A 30 11.26 -12.25 -6.04
CA PRO A 30 11.49 -10.98 -5.34
C PRO A 30 11.26 -11.17 -3.83
N SER A 31 12.28 -10.86 -3.03
CA SER A 31 12.16 -10.85 -1.57
C SER A 31 11.21 -9.72 -1.20
N GLN A 32 10.05 -10.07 -0.62
CA GLN A 32 9.14 -9.11 -0.04
C GLN A 32 9.66 -8.69 1.33
N THR A 33 9.73 -7.39 1.57
CA THR A 33 10.02 -6.80 2.87
C THR A 33 8.70 -6.51 3.59
N VAL A 34 8.63 -6.90 4.87
CA VAL A 34 7.50 -6.60 5.75
C VAL A 34 7.85 -5.35 6.56
N LEU A 35 7.10 -4.27 6.34
CA LEU A 35 7.28 -2.96 6.99
C LEU A 35 6.35 -2.78 8.20
N ILE A 36 5.18 -3.42 8.15
CA ILE A 36 4.26 -3.60 9.28
C ILE A 36 3.78 -5.06 9.22
N ASN A 37 4.02 -5.81 10.28
CA ASN A 37 3.62 -7.21 10.40
C ASN A 37 2.20 -7.33 10.98
N PRO A 38 1.22 -7.86 10.22
CA PRO A 38 -0.16 -7.97 10.67
C PRO A 38 -0.35 -8.95 11.84
N ALA A 39 0.55 -9.91 12.05
CA ALA A 39 0.48 -10.87 13.15
C ALA A 39 1.21 -10.40 14.42
N ALA A 40 1.83 -9.22 14.39
CA ALA A 40 2.58 -8.64 15.50
C ALA A 40 2.08 -7.21 15.77
N GLU A 41 2.87 -6.19 15.46
CA GLU A 41 2.51 -4.80 15.74
C GLU A 41 1.28 -4.32 14.97
N GLY A 42 1.03 -4.88 13.78
CA GLY A 42 -0.14 -4.56 12.96
C GLY A 42 -1.43 -5.22 13.44
N GLY A 43 -1.31 -6.28 14.24
CA GLY A 43 -2.43 -6.98 14.88
C GLY A 43 -2.61 -6.61 16.35
N PHE A 44 -1.82 -5.66 16.86
CA PHE A 44 -1.81 -5.26 18.26
C PHE A 44 -1.44 -6.40 19.24
N GLU A 45 -0.57 -7.32 18.81
CA GLU A 45 -0.24 -8.55 19.56
C GLU A 45 1.06 -8.51 20.35
N LEU A 46 1.77 -7.39 20.34
CA LEU A 46 2.98 -7.21 21.12
C LEU A 46 2.67 -6.69 22.53
N GLY A 47 3.43 -7.20 23.51
CA GLY A 47 3.37 -6.77 24.91
C GLY A 47 1.97 -6.88 25.51
N ASP A 48 1.52 -5.79 26.14
CA ASP A 48 0.18 -5.70 26.74
C ASP A 48 -0.92 -5.41 25.70
N GLY A 49 -0.58 -5.28 24.42
CA GLY A 49 -1.51 -4.94 23.35
C GLY A 49 -1.83 -3.45 23.27
N SER A 50 -1.21 -2.60 24.07
CA SER A 50 -1.34 -1.14 23.95
C SER A 50 -0.75 -0.65 22.62
N PHE A 51 -1.18 0.53 22.15
CA PHE A 51 -0.55 1.19 21.00
C PHE A 51 0.97 1.30 21.18
N GLY A 52 1.42 1.76 22.36
CA GLY A 52 2.85 1.93 22.66
C GLY A 52 3.64 0.62 22.62
N ALA A 53 3.11 -0.47 23.19
CA ALA A 53 3.76 -1.79 23.13
C ALA A 53 3.89 -2.33 21.70
N ASN A 54 2.99 -1.90 20.81
CA ASN A 54 3.00 -2.23 19.39
C ASN A 54 3.71 -1.15 18.54
N GLY A 55 4.45 -0.21 19.16
CA GLY A 55 5.20 0.81 18.43
C GLY A 55 4.33 1.82 17.67
N TRP A 56 3.06 1.96 18.06
CA TRP A 56 2.16 3.00 17.57
C TRP A 56 2.14 4.18 18.55
N SER A 57 2.19 5.38 17.99
CA SER A 57 1.82 6.60 18.69
C SER A 57 0.33 6.87 18.49
N PHE A 58 -0.30 7.59 19.41
CA PHE A 58 -1.70 7.98 19.28
C PHE A 58 -1.96 9.34 19.92
N ASP A 59 -3.00 10.01 19.45
CA ASP A 59 -3.54 11.19 20.08
C ASP A 59 -5.08 11.09 20.12
N ASN A 60 -5.56 10.98 21.35
CA ASN A 60 -6.98 10.99 21.69
C ASN A 60 -7.43 12.33 22.28
N GLY A 61 -6.50 13.24 22.60
CA GLY A 61 -6.78 14.49 23.30
C GLY A 61 -7.80 14.38 24.44
N THR A 62 -8.65 15.39 24.55
CA THR A 62 -9.81 15.44 25.46
C THR A 62 -11.14 15.18 24.75
N VAL A 63 -11.10 14.57 23.55
CA VAL A 63 -12.30 14.38 22.71
C VAL A 63 -13.21 13.27 23.25
N THR A 64 -14.46 13.20 22.77
CA THR A 64 -15.44 12.21 23.27
C THR A 64 -15.16 10.79 22.74
N ASN A 65 -15.02 10.64 21.42
CA ASN A 65 -14.82 9.34 20.78
C ASN A 65 -13.31 9.10 20.58
N LYS A 66 -12.76 8.06 21.20
CA LYS A 66 -11.30 7.83 21.30
C LYS A 66 -10.91 6.46 20.75
N TRP A 67 -9.68 6.33 20.27
CA TRP A 67 -9.09 5.04 19.93
C TRP A 67 -8.66 4.27 21.18
N PHE A 68 -8.96 2.98 21.20
CA PHE A 68 -8.49 2.01 22.17
C PHE A 68 -7.99 0.77 21.43
N THR A 69 -7.22 -0.06 22.12
CA THR A 69 -6.90 -1.42 21.67
C THR A 69 -7.54 -2.44 22.62
N GLY A 70 -7.93 -3.59 22.10
CA GLY A 70 -8.56 -4.65 22.90
C GLY A 70 -9.24 -5.69 22.03
N THR A 71 -10.07 -6.53 22.64
CA THR A 71 -10.72 -7.68 21.96
C THR A 71 -12.07 -7.35 21.32
N LEU A 72 -12.44 -6.07 21.32
CA LEU A 72 -13.61 -5.58 20.61
C LEU A 72 -13.21 -5.05 19.24
N PRO A 73 -14.14 -5.03 18.27
CA PRO A 73 -15.39 -5.78 18.28
C PRO A 73 -15.20 -7.27 17.94
N PRO A 74 -16.20 -8.13 18.17
CA PRO A 74 -16.14 -9.50 17.67
C PRO A 74 -16.03 -9.53 16.13
N GLY A 75 -15.29 -10.51 15.61
CA GLY A 75 -15.06 -10.68 14.17
C GLY A 75 -13.63 -10.37 13.71
N PHE A 76 -12.83 -9.72 14.55
CA PHE A 76 -11.38 -9.63 14.39
C PHE A 76 -10.65 -10.79 15.09
N THR A 77 -9.41 -11.05 14.70
CA THR A 77 -8.63 -12.14 15.31
C THR A 77 -7.93 -11.60 16.54
N ASN A 78 -8.41 -11.97 17.73
CA ASN A 78 -7.85 -11.64 19.04
C ASN A 78 -7.95 -10.16 19.44
N ARG A 79 -7.12 -9.25 18.89
CA ARG A 79 -7.18 -7.81 19.20
C ARG A 79 -7.53 -6.95 17.97
N SER A 80 -7.97 -5.73 18.23
CA SER A 80 -8.12 -4.67 17.23
C SER A 80 -7.87 -3.31 17.87
N ALA A 81 -7.62 -2.30 17.05
CA ALA A 81 -7.82 -0.92 17.43
C ALA A 81 -9.25 -0.52 17.07
N TYR A 82 -10.00 0.05 18.01
CA TYR A 82 -11.39 0.44 17.81
C TYR A 82 -11.71 1.75 18.51
N VAL A 83 -12.72 2.44 18.01
CA VAL A 83 -13.21 3.68 18.59
C VAL A 83 -14.27 3.38 19.64
N SER A 84 -14.19 4.08 20.76
CA SER A 84 -15.14 3.99 21.87
C SER A 84 -15.40 5.37 22.50
N ASN A 85 -16.62 5.56 23.02
CA ASN A 85 -17.03 6.76 23.76
C ASN A 85 -17.09 6.55 25.28
N ASP A 86 -16.72 5.38 25.80
CA ASP A 86 -16.88 5.03 27.22
C ASP A 86 -15.60 4.45 27.85
N GLY A 87 -14.44 4.82 27.32
CA GLY A 87 -13.15 4.37 27.86
C GLY A 87 -12.71 2.99 27.35
N GLY A 88 -13.24 2.54 26.21
CA GLY A 88 -12.92 1.23 25.65
C GLY A 88 -13.71 0.10 26.30
N VAL A 89 -14.85 0.39 26.95
CA VAL A 89 -15.70 -0.65 27.55
C VAL A 89 -16.64 -1.22 26.49
N SER A 90 -17.20 -0.37 25.62
CA SER A 90 -18.04 -0.77 24.51
C SER A 90 -17.50 -0.25 23.17
N TRP A 91 -17.96 -0.87 22.08
CA TRP A 91 -17.68 -0.44 20.72
C TRP A 91 -18.84 0.41 20.18
N ALA A 92 -18.86 1.67 20.61
CA ALA A 92 -19.86 2.66 20.25
C ALA A 92 -19.21 4.05 20.17
N TYR A 93 -19.87 4.98 19.49
CA TYR A 93 -19.46 6.39 19.48
C TYR A 93 -20.66 7.30 19.73
N THR A 94 -20.37 8.48 20.25
CA THR A 94 -21.32 9.57 20.43
C THR A 94 -21.39 10.37 19.13
N ILE A 95 -22.54 10.28 18.47
CA ILE A 95 -22.85 10.86 17.16
C ILE A 95 -22.88 12.39 17.18
N ASP A 96 -23.41 12.99 18.24
CA ASP A 96 -23.65 14.42 18.35
C ASP A 96 -22.44 15.23 18.86
N ASN A 97 -21.23 14.65 18.82
CA ASN A 97 -19.99 15.28 19.27
C ASN A 97 -18.86 15.06 18.27
N ILE A 98 -18.38 16.16 17.65
CA ILE A 98 -17.22 16.14 16.77
C ILE A 98 -16.05 15.46 17.47
N SER A 99 -15.49 14.43 16.83
CA SER A 99 -14.25 13.81 17.28
C SER A 99 -13.39 13.44 16.08
N VAL A 100 -12.14 13.91 16.10
CA VAL A 100 -11.11 13.47 15.15
C VAL A 100 -9.93 12.95 15.95
N VAL A 101 -9.70 11.63 15.91
CA VAL A 101 -8.68 10.93 16.71
C VAL A 101 -7.81 10.05 15.85
N ARG A 102 -6.55 9.88 16.26
CA ARG A 102 -5.54 9.29 15.38
C ARG A 102 -4.61 8.36 16.14
N PHE A 103 -4.15 7.33 15.45
CA PHE A 103 -2.92 6.62 15.79
C PHE A 103 -2.06 6.47 14.54
N TRP A 104 -0.75 6.37 14.73
CA TRP A 104 0.20 6.39 13.63
C TRP A 104 1.52 5.74 14.00
N ARG A 105 2.30 5.39 12.98
CA ARG A 105 3.69 5.00 13.13
C ARG A 105 4.51 5.57 11.99
N ASP A 106 5.78 5.78 12.27
CA ASP A 106 6.75 6.14 11.25
C ASP A 106 7.27 4.83 10.61
N VAL A 107 7.30 4.79 9.28
CA VAL A 107 7.71 3.64 8.48
C VAL A 107 8.79 4.07 7.51
N THR A 108 9.92 3.38 7.54
CA THR A 108 11.00 3.54 6.56
C THR A 108 10.76 2.61 5.37
N PHE A 109 10.47 3.19 4.21
CA PHE A 109 10.38 2.50 2.93
C PHE A 109 11.79 2.34 2.34
N PRO A 110 12.28 1.12 2.09
CA PRO A 110 13.62 0.89 1.55
C PRO A 110 13.80 1.50 0.15
N ALA A 111 15.03 1.87 -0.19
CA ALA A 111 15.36 2.37 -1.53
C ALA A 111 15.09 1.30 -2.60
N GLY A 112 14.39 1.68 -3.67
CA GLY A 112 14.13 0.82 -4.82
C GLY A 112 13.00 -0.21 -4.63
N GLU A 113 12.49 -0.40 -3.41
CA GLU A 113 11.36 -1.29 -3.15
C GLU A 113 10.02 -0.56 -3.35
N THR A 114 9.61 -0.45 -4.61
CA THR A 114 8.51 0.45 -5.00
C THR A 114 7.22 -0.27 -5.39
N ASN A 115 7.21 -1.60 -5.32
CA ASN A 115 5.97 -2.37 -5.25
C ASN A 115 5.49 -2.40 -3.80
N ILE A 116 4.72 -1.39 -3.40
CA ILE A 116 4.27 -1.17 -2.01
C ILE A 116 2.78 -1.45 -1.92
N THR A 117 2.38 -2.30 -0.98
CA THR A 117 0.96 -2.63 -0.74
C THR A 117 0.64 -2.47 0.74
N GLY A 118 -0.42 -1.70 1.02
CA GLY A 118 -1.03 -1.62 2.35
C GLY A 118 -2.32 -2.43 2.38
N SER A 119 -2.53 -3.21 3.44
CA SER A 119 -3.77 -3.95 3.66
C SER A 119 -4.11 -4.03 5.14
N PHE A 120 -5.39 -4.21 5.45
CA PHE A 120 -5.89 -4.36 6.83
C PHE A 120 -7.31 -4.90 6.81
N ASN A 121 -7.75 -5.45 7.95
CA ASN A 121 -9.15 -5.73 8.21
C ASN A 121 -9.78 -4.53 8.89
N TRP A 122 -11.01 -4.17 8.54
CA TRP A 122 -11.72 -3.03 9.12
C TRP A 122 -13.23 -3.23 9.15
N GLN A 123 -13.89 -2.44 9.98
CA GLN A 123 -15.34 -2.28 9.99
C GLN A 123 -15.68 -0.86 10.46
N ALA A 124 -16.58 -0.17 9.76
CA ALA A 124 -17.12 1.12 10.19
C ALA A 124 -18.44 1.39 9.45
N LEU A 125 -19.56 1.58 10.15
CA LEU A 125 -20.77 2.11 9.51
C LEU A 125 -20.65 3.63 9.36
N GLY A 126 -20.45 4.34 10.47
CA GLY A 126 -20.31 5.80 10.44
C GLY A 126 -21.52 6.49 9.78
N GLU A 127 -21.26 7.52 8.98
CA GLU A 127 -22.28 8.31 8.32
C GLU A 127 -22.09 8.26 6.80
N ALA A 128 -23.20 8.30 6.06
CA ALA A 128 -23.21 8.35 4.60
C ALA A 128 -22.33 9.48 4.05
N SER A 129 -21.86 9.32 2.81
CA SER A 129 -20.94 10.29 2.17
C SER A 129 -19.64 10.54 2.95
N SER A 130 -19.25 9.60 3.81
CA SER A 130 -18.04 9.62 4.62
C SER A 130 -17.97 10.70 5.69
N TRP A 131 -19.06 11.38 6.09
CA TRP A 131 -19.01 12.39 7.17
C TRP A 131 -18.40 11.83 8.47
N ASP A 132 -18.75 10.59 8.80
CA ASP A 132 -18.06 9.78 9.80
C ASP A 132 -17.39 8.59 9.13
N ALA A 133 -16.06 8.52 9.21
CA ALA A 133 -15.29 7.54 8.45
C ALA A 133 -13.93 7.25 9.08
N LEU A 134 -13.43 6.06 8.79
CA LEU A 134 -12.02 5.72 8.93
C LEU A 134 -11.25 6.33 7.75
N MET A 135 -10.12 6.99 8.02
CA MET A 135 -9.23 7.52 6.99
C MET A 135 -7.82 6.98 7.18
N ILE A 136 -7.17 6.64 6.07
CA ILE A 136 -5.77 6.27 6.05
C ILE A 136 -5.02 7.34 5.26
N SER A 137 -3.95 7.86 5.84
CA SER A 137 -3.17 8.95 5.25
C SER A 137 -1.67 8.72 5.41
N LEU A 138 -0.89 9.36 4.55
CA LEU A 138 0.55 9.49 4.68
C LEU A 138 0.91 10.93 5.00
N ALA A 139 1.98 11.14 5.77
CA ALA A 139 2.54 12.47 6.00
C ALA A 139 4.05 12.42 6.24
N PRO A 140 4.79 13.53 6.07
CA PRO A 140 6.15 13.66 6.57
C PRO A 140 6.20 13.46 8.09
N THR A 141 7.32 12.97 8.63
CA THR A 141 7.49 12.74 10.09
C THR A 141 7.44 14.04 10.92
N SER A 142 7.65 15.20 10.29
CA SER A 142 7.47 16.52 10.90
C SER A 142 6.00 16.87 11.18
N TYR A 143 5.05 16.21 10.51
CA TYR A 143 3.62 16.41 10.75
C TYR A 143 3.18 15.61 11.96
N THR A 144 2.95 16.27 13.10
CA THR A 144 2.39 15.63 14.30
C THR A 144 0.87 15.65 14.23
N PRO A 145 0.18 14.50 14.12
CA PRO A 145 -1.28 14.48 14.11
C PRO A 145 -1.84 14.92 15.46
N VAL A 146 -2.87 15.78 15.45
CA VAL A 146 -3.49 16.35 16.67
C VAL A 146 -4.99 16.11 16.69
N ALA A 147 -5.50 15.54 17.77
CA ALA A 147 -6.92 15.30 17.98
C ALA A 147 -7.73 16.60 17.99
N SER A 148 -8.98 16.55 17.52
CA SER A 148 -9.88 17.72 17.49
C SER A 148 -11.28 17.37 17.97
N ALA A 149 -11.82 18.18 18.89
CA ALA A 149 -13.22 18.13 19.33
C ALA A 149 -14.08 19.24 18.69
N THR A 150 -13.49 20.12 17.89
CA THR A 150 -14.16 21.35 17.40
C THR A 150 -14.26 21.41 15.88
N THR A 151 -13.41 20.68 15.17
CA THR A 151 -13.35 20.70 13.71
C THR A 151 -13.22 19.29 13.16
N SER A 152 -14.15 18.92 12.28
CA SER A 152 -14.07 17.73 11.41
C SER A 152 -13.78 18.19 9.98
N PRO A 153 -13.00 17.44 9.19
CA PRO A 153 -12.81 17.74 7.77
C PRO A 153 -14.07 17.48 6.92
N GLY A 154 -15.19 17.07 7.53
CA GLY A 154 -16.42 16.73 6.81
C GLY A 154 -16.15 15.61 5.82
N THR A 155 -16.72 15.65 4.62
CA THR A 155 -16.41 14.65 3.58
C THR A 155 -15.01 14.78 2.99
N GLY A 156 -14.26 15.84 3.34
CA GLY A 156 -12.94 16.14 2.79
C GLY A 156 -11.79 15.30 3.37
N PRO A 157 -10.63 15.33 2.70
CA PRO A 157 -9.40 14.69 3.19
C PRO A 157 -8.78 15.45 4.37
N LEU A 158 -7.75 14.87 4.98
CA LEU A 158 -6.90 15.63 5.90
C LEU A 158 -6.18 16.74 5.15
N ALA A 159 -5.99 17.89 5.81
CA ALA A 159 -5.25 19.00 5.24
C ALA A 159 -3.77 18.66 5.07
N ALA A 160 -3.13 19.30 4.08
CA ALA A 160 -1.69 19.24 3.89
C ALA A 160 -0.94 19.60 5.19
N PRO A 161 0.21 18.97 5.47
CA PRO A 161 1.01 18.11 4.57
C PRO A 161 0.57 16.63 4.55
N ALA A 162 -0.52 16.25 5.21
CA ALA A 162 -1.04 14.89 5.09
C ALA A 162 -1.72 14.68 3.73
N VAL A 163 -1.60 13.48 3.18
CA VAL A 163 -2.28 13.03 1.97
C VAL A 163 -3.15 11.83 2.32
N THR A 164 -4.46 11.99 2.18
CA THR A 164 -5.41 10.89 2.42
C THR A 164 -5.39 9.90 1.25
N LEU A 165 -5.11 8.63 1.56
CA LEU A 165 -5.13 7.52 0.60
C LEU A 165 -6.55 7.00 0.38
N VAL A 166 -7.32 6.89 1.46
CA VAL A 166 -8.69 6.35 1.42
C VAL A 166 -9.52 6.84 2.59
N GLN A 167 -10.83 6.94 2.37
CA GLN A 167 -11.87 7.10 3.39
C GLN A 167 -12.80 5.88 3.31
N LEU A 168 -13.11 5.27 4.45
CA LEU A 168 -13.80 3.98 4.56
C LEU A 168 -14.96 4.10 5.56
N TRP A 169 -16.17 3.79 5.10
CA TRP A 169 -17.42 3.91 5.86
C TRP A 169 -18.49 2.96 5.28
N ASN A 170 -19.68 2.94 5.88
CA ASN A 170 -20.87 2.20 5.45
C ASN A 170 -20.66 0.67 5.31
N VAL A 171 -19.87 0.09 6.22
CA VAL A 171 -19.60 -1.35 6.29
C VAL A 171 -19.93 -1.87 7.68
N GLY A 172 -20.96 -2.72 7.76
CA GLY A 172 -21.52 -3.29 9.00
C GLY A 172 -20.97 -4.67 9.39
N SER A 173 -19.97 -5.18 8.69
CA SER A 173 -19.27 -6.44 9.00
C SER A 173 -17.80 -6.32 8.64
N VAL A 174 -16.91 -7.02 9.35
CA VAL A 174 -15.47 -7.00 9.08
C VAL A 174 -15.18 -7.32 7.61
N GLN A 175 -14.39 -6.47 6.96
CA GLN A 175 -13.94 -6.61 5.59
C GLN A 175 -12.45 -6.33 5.47
N SER A 176 -11.82 -6.85 4.42
CA SER A 176 -10.42 -6.58 4.13
C SER A 176 -10.30 -5.45 3.09
N PHE A 177 -9.39 -4.52 3.35
CA PHE A 177 -8.92 -3.54 2.39
C PHE A 177 -7.51 -3.94 1.94
N SER A 178 -7.20 -3.77 0.66
CA SER A 178 -5.86 -3.92 0.11
C SER A 178 -5.71 -2.98 -1.08
N SER A 179 -4.66 -2.17 -1.08
CA SER A 179 -4.38 -1.25 -2.17
C SER A 179 -2.88 -1.04 -2.34
N PRO A 180 -2.39 -0.95 -3.60
CA PRO A 180 -1.05 -0.44 -3.83
C PRO A 180 -0.96 1.02 -3.37
N ILE A 181 0.20 1.42 -2.86
CA ILE A 181 0.51 2.81 -2.55
C ILE A 181 1.34 3.39 -3.70
N PRO A 182 0.87 4.46 -4.36
CA PRO A 182 1.62 5.07 -5.45
C PRO A 182 3.01 5.52 -4.98
N VAL A 183 4.05 5.06 -5.67
CA VAL A 183 5.44 5.44 -5.38
C VAL A 183 5.67 6.95 -5.47
N SER A 184 4.87 7.69 -6.23
CA SER A 184 4.93 9.16 -6.28
C SER A 184 4.60 9.84 -4.95
N LEU A 185 3.86 9.16 -4.06
CA LEU A 185 3.57 9.65 -2.70
C LEU A 185 4.69 9.31 -1.72
N ILE A 186 5.53 8.33 -2.02
CA ILE A 186 6.63 7.87 -1.15
C ILE A 186 7.96 8.49 -1.55
N GLY A 187 8.32 8.42 -2.84
CA GLY A 187 9.57 8.94 -3.37
C GLY A 187 10.80 8.08 -3.05
N ASN A 188 10.65 6.79 -2.73
CA ASN A 188 11.75 5.90 -2.31
C ASN A 188 12.52 5.24 -3.47
N CYS A 189 12.61 5.87 -4.63
CA CYS A 189 13.25 5.25 -5.80
C CYS A 189 14.76 5.05 -5.65
N THR A 190 15.46 6.02 -5.04
CA THR A 190 16.94 6.06 -4.99
C THR A 190 17.52 6.05 -3.58
N ALA A 191 16.71 6.41 -2.58
CA ALA A 191 17.10 6.47 -1.18
C ALA A 191 15.90 6.00 -0.32
N PRO A 192 16.16 5.47 0.89
CA PRO A 192 15.07 5.15 1.79
C PRO A 192 14.34 6.43 2.21
N VAL A 193 13.02 6.36 2.31
CA VAL A 193 12.19 7.48 2.78
C VAL A 193 11.40 7.03 4.00
N THR A 194 11.38 7.86 5.04
CA THR A 194 10.54 7.60 6.22
C THR A 194 9.33 8.51 6.19
N LEU A 195 8.14 7.91 6.18
CA LEU A 195 6.86 8.62 6.28
C LEU A 195 6.05 8.09 7.44
N ARG A 196 5.09 8.90 7.87
CA ARG A 196 4.10 8.54 8.87
C ARG A 196 2.89 7.93 8.20
N VAL A 197 2.51 6.73 8.62
CA VAL A 197 1.24 6.09 8.26
C VAL A 197 0.23 6.40 9.37
N ILE A 198 -0.86 7.08 9.01
CA ILE A 198 -1.84 7.64 9.97
C ILE A 198 -3.19 7.00 9.74
N PHE A 199 -3.77 6.48 10.81
CA PHE A 199 -5.14 6.00 10.87
C PHE A 199 -5.96 7.01 11.67
N THR A 200 -7.00 7.56 11.04
CA THR A 200 -7.86 8.58 11.64
C THR A 200 -9.28 8.06 11.70
N TRP A 201 -9.90 8.10 12.87
CA TRP A 201 -11.36 8.17 12.93
C TRP A 201 -11.76 9.62 12.94
N LYS A 202 -12.73 9.97 12.11
CA LYS A 202 -13.44 11.22 12.24
C LYS A 202 -14.93 10.94 12.33
N ASN A 203 -15.60 11.73 13.16
CA ASN A 203 -17.02 11.95 13.06
C ASN A 203 -17.31 13.44 13.22
N ASP A 204 -18.39 13.90 12.58
CA ASP A 204 -18.90 15.24 12.79
C ASP A 204 -19.80 15.32 14.05
N GLY A 205 -20.56 16.39 14.20
CA GLY A 205 -21.39 16.64 15.38
C GLY A 205 -22.85 16.25 15.22
N SER A 206 -23.21 15.44 14.22
CA SER A 206 -24.59 15.11 13.90
C SER A 206 -24.71 13.84 13.06
N LEU A 207 -25.89 13.18 13.10
CA LEU A 207 -26.21 12.02 12.25
C LEU A 207 -25.17 10.87 12.34
N GLY A 208 -25.35 9.84 11.52
CA GLY A 208 -24.49 8.65 11.56
C GLY A 208 -25.14 7.44 12.22
N THR A 209 -24.44 6.32 12.12
CA THR A 209 -24.91 5.00 12.53
C THR A 209 -23.75 4.22 13.15
N SER A 210 -24.03 3.54 14.27
CA SER A 210 -23.09 2.61 14.88
C SER A 210 -22.94 1.34 14.04
N PRO A 211 -21.74 0.73 13.98
CA PRO A 211 -20.60 1.01 14.85
C PRO A 211 -19.57 2.00 14.26
N PRO A 212 -18.69 2.58 15.11
CA PRO A 212 -17.58 3.38 14.64
C PRO A 212 -16.45 2.49 14.10
N ALA A 213 -15.34 3.10 13.69
CA ALA A 213 -14.22 2.34 13.14
C ALA A 213 -13.61 1.33 14.13
N ALA A 214 -13.32 0.15 13.59
CA ALA A 214 -12.40 -0.83 14.14
C ALA A 214 -11.47 -1.32 13.02
N ILE A 215 -10.21 -1.61 13.37
CA ILE A 215 -9.16 -2.01 12.44
C ILE A 215 -8.20 -3.00 13.10
N ASP A 216 -7.72 -3.96 12.32
CA ASP A 216 -6.80 -5.02 12.76
C ASP A 216 -6.00 -5.54 11.56
N ASN A 217 -4.99 -6.37 11.81
CA ASN A 217 -4.18 -7.05 10.80
C ASN A 217 -3.58 -6.05 9.79
N ILE A 218 -3.09 -4.91 10.29
CA ILE A 218 -2.45 -3.89 9.48
C ILE A 218 -1.15 -4.46 8.93
N SER A 219 -1.09 -4.59 7.61
CA SER A 219 0.06 -5.05 6.86
C SER A 219 0.53 -3.96 5.92
N LEU A 220 1.83 -3.78 5.86
CA LEU A 220 2.48 -2.95 4.88
C LEU A 220 3.71 -3.69 4.40
N THR A 221 3.74 -3.95 3.10
CA THR A 221 4.85 -4.66 2.47
C THR A 221 5.41 -3.85 1.32
N SER A 222 6.69 -4.06 1.05
CA SER A 222 7.38 -3.50 -0.09
C SER A 222 8.19 -4.61 -0.78
N ALA A 223 8.47 -4.44 -2.06
CA ALA A 223 9.37 -5.29 -2.80
C ALA A 223 9.99 -4.51 -3.95
N ILE A 224 11.17 -4.95 -4.41
CA ILE A 224 11.71 -4.49 -5.68
C ILE A 224 10.69 -4.86 -6.78
N PRO A 225 10.25 -3.92 -7.62
CA PRO A 225 9.39 -4.24 -8.75
C PRO A 225 10.05 -5.30 -9.61
N THR A 226 9.33 -6.35 -9.97
CA THR A 226 9.80 -7.25 -11.03
C THR A 226 9.81 -6.46 -12.32
N PRO A 227 10.95 -6.33 -13.00
CA PRO A 227 10.96 -5.77 -14.34
C PRO A 227 9.94 -6.49 -15.22
N PRO A 228 9.23 -5.79 -16.12
CA PRO A 228 8.57 -6.49 -17.22
C PRO A 228 9.64 -7.28 -17.97
N SER A 229 9.50 -8.61 -18.00
CA SER A 229 10.38 -9.48 -18.77
C SER A 229 10.03 -9.37 -20.27
N PRO A 230 11.02 -9.28 -21.18
CA PRO A 230 12.45 -9.13 -20.90
C PRO A 230 12.74 -7.72 -20.39
N LEU A 231 13.41 -7.60 -19.25
CA LEU A 231 14.02 -6.34 -18.85
C LEU A 231 15.03 -6.02 -19.95
N PRO A 232 14.91 -4.87 -20.64
CA PRO A 232 16.08 -4.26 -21.22
C PRO A 232 17.12 -4.15 -20.10
N THR A 233 18.06 -5.10 -20.04
CA THR A 233 19.36 -4.80 -19.44
C THR A 233 19.75 -3.50 -20.08
N ALA A 234 19.94 -2.44 -19.28
CA ALA A 234 20.06 -1.04 -19.71
C ALA A 234 21.11 -0.85 -20.82
N GLY A 235 20.75 -1.25 -22.03
CA GLY A 235 21.33 -0.88 -23.29
C GLY A 235 20.49 0.28 -23.81
N PRO A 236 21.03 1.07 -24.76
CA PRO A 236 20.28 2.19 -25.30
C PRO A 236 18.97 1.65 -25.88
N PHE A 237 17.86 2.25 -25.46
CA PHE A 237 16.58 2.04 -26.12
C PHE A 237 16.70 2.57 -27.55
N THR A 238 15.89 2.06 -28.48
CA THR A 238 15.89 2.53 -29.86
C THR A 238 14.54 3.12 -30.22
N ILE A 239 14.57 4.20 -31.00
CA ILE A 239 13.40 4.68 -31.74
C ILE A 239 13.65 4.30 -33.20
N ASP A 240 12.96 3.25 -33.65
CA ASP A 240 13.06 2.68 -35.00
C ASP A 240 11.67 2.23 -35.48
N ASN A 241 11.10 2.95 -36.46
CA ASN A 241 9.79 2.63 -37.03
C ASN A 241 9.81 1.49 -38.07
N THR A 242 10.98 0.93 -38.38
CA THR A 242 11.14 -0.23 -39.27
C THR A 242 11.17 -1.57 -38.52
N SER A 243 11.33 -1.51 -37.21
CA SER A 243 11.24 -2.64 -36.29
C SER A 243 9.94 -2.55 -35.48
N PRO A 244 9.38 -3.65 -34.94
CA PRO A 244 8.19 -3.60 -34.09
C PRO A 244 8.51 -3.01 -32.70
N THR A 245 7.49 -2.50 -32.01
CA THR A 245 7.58 -2.05 -30.62
C THR A 245 7.70 -3.30 -29.74
N ALA A 246 8.92 -3.65 -29.35
CA ALA A 246 9.23 -4.86 -28.58
C ALA A 246 10.63 -4.74 -27.94
N GLY A 247 10.79 -5.31 -26.73
CA GLY A 247 12.06 -5.29 -26.00
C GLY A 247 12.53 -3.85 -25.72
N THR A 248 13.67 -3.46 -26.30
CA THR A 248 14.27 -2.12 -26.21
C THR A 248 13.83 -1.15 -27.30
N ASN A 249 13.05 -1.59 -28.29
CA ASN A 249 12.68 -0.78 -29.44
C ASN A 249 11.26 -0.22 -29.33
N PHE A 250 11.08 1.05 -29.73
CA PHE A 250 9.80 1.70 -29.92
C PHE A 250 9.68 2.24 -31.33
N ASN A 251 8.51 2.10 -31.95
CA ASN A 251 8.28 2.60 -33.31
C ASN A 251 8.24 4.14 -33.38
N ASN A 252 7.96 4.80 -32.26
CA ASN A 252 7.79 6.24 -32.15
C ASN A 252 8.00 6.69 -30.69
N PHE A 253 8.07 8.00 -30.45
CA PHE A 253 8.28 8.56 -29.11
C PHE A 253 7.02 8.42 -28.23
N THR A 254 5.82 8.42 -28.80
CA THR A 254 4.57 8.18 -28.05
C THR A 254 4.57 6.81 -27.38
N ASP A 255 4.99 5.76 -28.08
CA ASP A 255 5.13 4.41 -27.53
C ASP A 255 6.18 4.36 -26.43
N ALA A 256 7.32 5.02 -26.63
CA ALA A 256 8.37 5.14 -25.62
C ALA A 256 7.85 5.86 -24.36
N ILE A 257 7.14 6.98 -24.52
CA ILE A 257 6.55 7.75 -23.42
C ILE A 257 5.46 6.94 -22.71
N ASN A 258 4.59 6.26 -23.44
CA ASN A 258 3.56 5.39 -22.84
C ASN A 258 4.21 4.25 -22.04
N TRP A 259 5.30 3.67 -22.54
CA TRP A 259 6.08 2.67 -21.82
C TRP A 259 6.75 3.27 -20.58
N LEU A 260 7.38 4.44 -20.69
CA LEU A 260 8.01 5.14 -19.55
C LEU A 260 6.99 5.52 -18.46
N ASN A 261 5.80 5.94 -18.85
CA ASN A 261 4.69 6.26 -17.93
C ASN A 261 4.08 4.98 -17.31
N GLY A 262 4.19 3.84 -17.98
CA GLY A 262 3.77 2.53 -17.47
C GLY A 262 4.87 1.81 -16.68
N ALA A 263 6.13 2.12 -16.93
CA ALA A 263 7.26 1.71 -16.11
C ALA A 263 7.14 2.45 -14.76
N THR A 264 7.15 1.70 -13.67
CA THR A 264 7.10 2.26 -12.30
C THR A 264 8.04 3.45 -12.18
N ASN A 265 7.57 4.56 -11.56
CA ASN A 265 8.18 5.91 -11.52
C ASN A 265 9.62 6.01 -10.93
N CYS A 266 10.37 4.91 -10.87
CA CYS A 266 11.72 4.80 -10.37
C CYS A 266 12.74 4.49 -11.47
N LEU A 267 12.67 5.25 -12.55
CA LEU A 267 13.73 5.30 -13.55
C LEU A 267 14.89 6.10 -12.95
N ALA A 268 15.73 5.41 -12.18
CA ALA A 268 16.81 6.01 -11.38
C ALA A 268 18.03 6.46 -12.19
N THR A 269 18.07 6.17 -13.48
CA THR A 269 19.17 6.51 -14.39
C THR A 269 18.65 7.25 -15.61
N PRO A 270 19.43 8.19 -16.19
CA PRO A 270 19.11 8.76 -17.48
C PRO A 270 18.86 7.65 -18.51
N ILE A 271 17.75 7.77 -19.22
CA ILE A 271 17.39 6.84 -20.29
C ILE A 271 17.89 7.41 -21.60
N VAL A 272 18.68 6.62 -22.32
CA VAL A 272 19.20 6.99 -23.63
C VAL A 272 18.38 6.28 -24.70
N PHE A 273 17.88 7.06 -25.64
CA PHE A 273 17.23 6.58 -26.86
C PHE A 273 18.13 6.86 -28.07
N ASN A 274 18.56 5.80 -28.75
CA ASN A 274 19.18 5.88 -30.05
C ASN A 274 18.08 6.00 -31.11
N VAL A 275 18.03 7.15 -31.79
CA VAL A 275 17.08 7.37 -32.88
C VAL A 275 17.73 6.94 -34.18
N VAL A 276 17.09 6.01 -34.90
CA VAL A 276 17.61 5.55 -36.20
C VAL A 276 17.49 6.69 -37.22
N ALA A 277 18.62 6.98 -37.90
CA ALA A 277 18.70 8.09 -38.84
C ALA A 277 17.83 7.87 -40.08
N GLY A 278 17.35 8.96 -40.67
CA GLY A 278 16.59 8.94 -41.93
C GLY A 278 15.12 8.55 -41.81
N GLN A 279 14.59 8.49 -40.58
CA GLN A 279 13.19 8.16 -40.32
C GLN A 279 12.35 9.40 -40.04
N LEU A 280 11.06 9.31 -40.35
CA LEU A 280 10.06 10.33 -40.05
C LEU A 280 9.06 9.73 -39.06
N PHE A 281 8.85 10.45 -37.95
CA PHE A 281 7.93 10.05 -36.88
C PHE A 281 6.77 11.03 -36.84
N ASN A 282 5.55 10.52 -36.91
CA ASN A 282 4.35 11.32 -36.75
C ASN A 282 3.83 11.11 -35.33
N GLU A 283 4.09 12.09 -34.47
CA GLU A 283 3.65 12.06 -33.06
C GLU A 283 2.29 12.72 -32.91
N ASP A 284 1.42 12.12 -32.10
CA ASP A 284 0.23 12.80 -31.58
C ASP A 284 0.53 13.24 -30.15
N PRO A 285 0.96 14.49 -29.93
CA PRO A 285 1.16 15.00 -28.58
C PRO A 285 -0.23 15.09 -27.94
N ARG A 286 -0.62 14.05 -27.20
CA ARG A 286 -1.84 14.09 -26.38
C ARG A 286 -1.76 15.35 -25.53
N ARG A 287 -2.58 16.34 -25.89
CA ARG A 287 -2.69 17.61 -25.16
C ARG A 287 -3.07 17.21 -23.74
N SER A 288 -2.20 17.50 -22.77
CA SER A 288 -2.59 17.42 -21.37
C SER A 288 -3.90 18.22 -21.26
N PRO A 289 -5.00 17.63 -20.75
CA PRO A 289 -6.18 18.44 -20.48
C PRO A 289 -5.69 19.57 -19.59
N LEU A 290 -5.79 20.80 -20.08
CA LEU A 290 -5.59 21.97 -19.24
C LEU A 290 -6.37 21.71 -17.95
N PRO A 291 -5.78 21.91 -16.76
CA PRO A 291 -6.57 21.83 -15.54
C PRO A 291 -7.78 22.71 -15.78
N ALA A 292 -8.97 22.14 -15.62
CA ALA A 292 -10.21 22.91 -15.70
C ALA A 292 -10.03 24.05 -14.71
N THR A 293 -9.80 25.26 -15.23
CA THR A 293 -9.84 26.47 -14.44
C THR A 293 -11.24 26.52 -13.83
N LEU A 294 -11.26 26.61 -12.50
CA LEU A 294 -12.44 26.84 -11.67
C LEU A 294 -13.34 27.93 -12.26
#